data_AF-A0A7L3FIE3-F1
#
_entry.id   AF-A0A7L3FIE3-F1
#
_cell.length_a   1.000
_cell.length_b   1.000
_cell.length_c   1.000
_cell.angle_alpha   90.00
_cell.angle_beta   90.00
_cell.angle_gamma   90.00
#
_symmetry.space_group_name_H-M   'P 1'
#
loop_
_entity.id
_entity.type
_entity.pdbx_description
1 polymer ?
#
loop_
_entity_poly.entity_id
_entity_poly.type
_entity_poly.pdbx_seq_one_letter_code
_entity_poly.pdbx_strand_id
1 'polypeptide(L)'
;LFSGLIISSYRDNGVKAIENLMQKRGKFDYILLETTGLADPGAVATMFWVDSELGSDIYLDGIVSVVDAKHGLQHLTEEKPEDLVNEASRQVALADLIIINKTDLVSGEELNRVRTFVRSINGLVKILETQRSRVDLSHVLDLHAFDSLSGISLQKKLEHIKTTHAHLDKGIITVTFEVPGNIKEENLNLFIQNLLWEKNVKDKSGRTMDVIRLKGLVSIQGKSHQVIVQGVHELYDLEETAVTWKEDEKRTNRLVLIGRNLDKEIIKEVFIATVREKQGN
;
A
#
# COMPACT_ATOMS: atom_id res chain seq x y z
N LEU A 1 1.12 16.67 24.65
CA LEU A 1 1.15 15.28 24.15
C LEU A 1 0.60 14.35 25.24
N PHE A 2 -0.73 14.18 25.28
CA PHE A 2 -1.34 13.10 26.06
C PHE A 2 -1.33 11.85 25.18
N SER A 3 -0.48 10.88 25.51
CA SER A 3 -0.40 9.61 24.81
C SER A 3 -1.53 8.68 25.28
N GLY A 4 -2.59 8.56 24.48
CA GLY A 4 -3.56 7.47 24.64
C GLY A 4 -3.08 6.27 23.84
N LEU A 5 -2.46 5.28 24.49
CA LEU A 5 -2.15 3.99 23.88
C LEU A 5 -3.34 3.06 24.14
N ILE A 6 -3.96 2.54 23.08
CA ILE A 6 -4.98 1.49 23.20
C ILE A 6 -4.46 0.22 22.57
N ILE A 7 -4.30 -0.81 23.40
CA ILE A 7 -4.04 -2.18 22.98
C ILE A 7 -5.39 -2.89 23.05
N SER A 8 -6.00 -3.18 21.90
CA SER A 8 -7.23 -3.99 21.86
C SER A 8 -7.07 -5.14 20.89
N SER A 9 -7.44 -6.35 21.32
CA SER A 9 -7.21 -7.60 20.62
C SER A 9 -8.39 -8.07 19.76
N TYR A 10 -9.47 -7.28 19.62
CA TYR A 10 -10.69 -7.70 18.91
C TYR A 10 -11.38 -6.55 18.16
N ARG A 11 -11.90 -6.87 16.96
CA ARG A 11 -12.51 -5.93 16.01
C ARG A 11 -13.63 -5.06 16.63
N ASP A 12 -14.53 -5.66 17.41
CA ASP A 12 -15.64 -4.95 18.07
C ASP A 12 -15.23 -4.12 19.30
N ASN A 13 -14.12 -4.48 19.93
CA ASN A 13 -13.59 -3.72 21.08
C ASN A 13 -12.77 -2.51 20.61
N GLY A 14 -12.14 -2.59 19.44
CA GLY A 14 -11.37 -1.50 18.85
C GLY A 14 -12.24 -0.29 18.49
N VAL A 15 -13.35 -0.51 17.77
CA VAL A 15 -14.27 0.58 17.38
C VAL A 15 -14.83 1.30 18.61
N LYS A 16 -15.34 0.57 19.60
CA LYS A 16 -15.84 1.15 20.85
C LYS A 16 -14.77 1.90 21.64
N ALA A 17 -13.53 1.40 21.65
CA ALA A 17 -12.44 2.08 22.32
C ALA A 17 -12.13 3.43 21.66
N ILE A 18 -12.24 3.50 20.34
CA ILE A 18 -12.04 4.71 19.55
C ILE A 18 -13.20 5.68 19.71
N GLU A 19 -14.45 5.20 19.69
CA GLU A 19 -15.63 6.03 20.02
C GLU A 19 -15.48 6.69 21.41
N ASN A 20 -15.01 5.93 22.40
CA ASN A 20 -14.74 6.47 23.74
C ASN A 20 -13.58 7.48 23.76
N LEU A 21 -12.56 7.31 22.92
CA LEU A 21 -11.51 8.31 22.75
C LEU A 21 -12.05 9.58 22.09
N MET A 22 -12.93 9.45 21.10
CA MET A 22 -13.55 10.58 20.42
C MET A 22 -14.39 11.46 21.35
N GLN A 23 -14.94 10.91 22.43
CA GLN A 23 -15.55 11.72 23.50
C GLN A 23 -14.55 12.69 24.17
N LYS A 24 -13.25 12.44 24.05
CA LYS A 24 -12.16 13.29 24.57
C LYS A 24 -11.45 14.07 23.45
N ARG A 25 -12.06 14.23 22.27
CA ARG A 25 -11.52 15.00 21.15
C ARG A 25 -11.04 16.40 21.57
N GLY A 26 -9.96 16.87 20.94
CA GLY A 26 -9.28 18.13 21.28
C GLY A 26 -8.23 18.02 22.40
N LYS A 27 -8.03 16.83 22.99
CA LYS A 27 -6.93 16.55 23.94
C LYS A 27 -5.75 15.79 23.32
N PHE A 28 -5.92 15.28 22.11
CA PHE A 28 -4.92 14.56 21.35
C PHE A 28 -5.12 14.84 19.87
N ASP A 29 -4.02 14.76 19.12
CA ASP A 29 -3.99 15.02 17.68
C ASP A 29 -3.85 13.71 16.88
N TYR A 30 -3.30 12.65 17.50
CA TYR A 30 -3.08 11.35 16.87
C TYR A 30 -3.54 10.20 17.76
N ILE A 31 -4.01 9.15 17.11
CA ILE A 31 -4.27 7.84 17.72
C ILE A 31 -3.25 6.87 17.14
N LEU A 32 -2.40 6.29 17.99
CA LEU A 32 -1.52 5.20 17.59
C LEU A 32 -2.17 3.88 17.99
N LEU A 33 -2.48 3.07 16.98
CA LEU A 33 -3.05 1.74 17.19
C LEU A 33 -1.96 0.68 17.00
N GLU A 34 -1.65 -0.02 18.08
CA GLU A 34 -0.76 -1.18 18.04
C GLU A 34 -1.59 -2.42 17.74
N THR A 35 -1.28 -3.07 16.61
CA THR A 35 -1.87 -4.36 16.26
C THR A 35 -1.02 -5.49 16.84
N THR A 36 -1.64 -6.60 17.25
CA THR A 36 -0.88 -7.78 17.69
C THR A 36 0.03 -8.28 16.55
N GLY A 37 1.13 -8.98 16.88
CA GLY A 37 2.12 -9.40 15.88
C GLY A 37 1.57 -10.28 14.74
N LEU A 38 0.37 -10.85 14.90
CA LEU A 38 -0.32 -11.67 13.88
C LEU A 38 -1.54 -10.98 13.26
N ALA A 39 -1.97 -9.84 13.81
CA ALA A 39 -3.11 -9.12 13.28
C ALA A 39 -2.82 -8.60 11.87
N ASP A 40 -3.87 -8.54 11.05
CA ASP A 40 -3.80 -8.04 9.70
C ASP A 40 -4.05 -6.52 9.68
N PRO A 41 -3.04 -5.69 9.34
CA PRO A 41 -3.22 -4.24 9.29
C PRO A 41 -4.26 -3.82 8.25
N GLY A 42 -4.45 -4.62 7.19
CA GLY A 42 -5.37 -4.28 6.10
C GLY A 42 -6.82 -4.31 6.55
N ALA A 43 -7.21 -5.32 7.33
CA ALA A 43 -8.54 -5.39 7.95
C ALA A 43 -8.84 -4.18 8.85
N VAL A 44 -7.82 -3.64 9.51
CA VAL A 44 -7.95 -2.44 10.35
C VAL A 44 -8.07 -1.19 9.50
N ALA A 45 -7.22 -1.06 8.47
CA ALA A 45 -7.26 0.05 7.54
C ALA A 45 -8.62 0.17 6.83
N THR A 46 -9.19 -0.96 6.39
CA THR A 46 -10.52 -1.06 5.77
C THR A 46 -11.61 -0.45 6.65
N MET A 47 -11.59 -0.67 7.97
CA MET A 47 -12.61 -0.11 8.87
C MET A 47 -12.58 1.42 8.88
N PHE A 48 -11.40 2.01 9.06
CA PHE A 48 -11.26 3.48 9.07
C PHE A 48 -11.53 4.11 7.72
N TRP A 49 -11.27 3.39 6.63
CA TRP A 49 -11.57 3.87 5.29
C TRP A 49 -13.08 4.08 5.10
N VAL A 50 -13.87 3.06 5.42
CA VAL A 50 -15.33 3.12 5.32
C VAL A 50 -15.90 4.21 6.23
N ASP A 51 -15.38 4.34 7.46
CA ASP A 51 -15.83 5.37 8.39
C ASP A 51 -15.50 6.80 7.91
N SER A 52 -14.37 6.99 7.21
CA SER A 52 -14.00 8.30 6.68
C SER A 52 -14.94 8.79 5.57
N GLU A 53 -15.39 7.89 4.68
CA GLU A 53 -16.43 8.19 3.68
C GLU A 53 -17.77 8.55 4.32
N LEU A 54 -18.04 8.02 5.52
CA LEU A 54 -19.24 8.35 6.30
C LEU A 54 -19.13 9.68 7.05
N GLY A 55 -18.03 10.44 6.88
CA GLY A 55 -17.82 11.75 7.47
C GLY A 55 -17.27 11.71 8.90
N SER A 56 -16.53 10.66 9.26
CA SER A 56 -15.84 10.58 10.54
C SER A 56 -14.72 11.62 10.67
N ASP A 57 -14.55 12.19 11.86
CA ASP A 57 -13.43 13.10 12.21
C ASP A 57 -12.07 12.36 12.27
N ILE A 58 -12.06 11.04 12.09
CA ILE A 58 -10.85 10.20 12.09
C ILE A 58 -10.58 9.72 10.66
N TYR A 59 -9.33 9.87 10.23
CA TYR A 59 -8.82 9.27 9.01
C TYR A 59 -7.56 8.44 9.30
N LEU A 60 -7.23 7.52 8.40
CA LEU A 60 -6.02 6.71 8.47
C LEU A 60 -4.84 7.48 7.89
N ASP A 61 -3.87 7.88 8.72
CA ASP A 61 -2.67 8.59 8.26
C ASP A 61 -1.70 7.68 7.49
N GLY A 62 -1.44 6.47 8.01
CA GLY A 62 -0.52 5.52 7.40
C GLY A 62 -0.32 4.26 8.21
N ILE A 63 0.22 3.22 7.56
CA ILE A 63 0.58 1.96 8.22
C ILE A 63 2.09 1.92 8.44
N VAL A 64 2.52 1.74 9.70
CA VAL A 64 3.94 1.66 10.07
C VAL A 64 4.28 0.24 10.53
N SER A 65 5.30 -0.36 9.91
CA SER A 65 5.80 -1.70 10.27
C SER A 65 7.23 -1.62 10.79
N VAL A 66 7.51 -2.34 11.87
CA VAL A 66 8.86 -2.44 12.45
C VAL A 66 9.46 -3.80 12.13
N VAL A 67 10.59 -3.82 11.44
CA VAL A 67 11.32 -5.03 11.07
C VAL A 67 12.57 -5.15 11.94
N ASP A 68 12.74 -6.29 12.59
CA ASP A 68 13.97 -6.62 13.32
C ASP A 68 15.11 -6.90 12.33
N ALA A 69 16.22 -6.17 12.38
CA ALA A 69 17.33 -6.38 11.46
C ALA A 69 18.01 -7.75 11.64
N LYS A 70 18.02 -8.31 12.85
CA LYS A 70 18.69 -9.57 13.15
C LYS A 70 17.84 -10.80 12.77
N HIS A 71 16.54 -10.74 13.03
CA HIS A 71 15.64 -11.88 12.86
C HIS A 71 14.57 -11.67 11.78
N GLY A 72 14.38 -10.46 11.29
CA GLY A 72 13.31 -10.12 10.36
C GLY A 72 13.41 -10.89 9.05
N LEU A 73 14.62 -11.13 8.53
CA LEU A 73 14.78 -11.91 7.31
C LEU A 73 14.25 -13.34 7.48
N GLN A 74 14.51 -13.98 8.62
CA GLN A 74 14.02 -15.33 8.92
C GLN A 74 12.49 -15.38 8.90
N HIS A 75 11.81 -14.39 9.48
CA HIS A 75 10.35 -14.32 9.47
C HIS A 75 9.79 -14.00 8.09
N LEU A 76 10.46 -13.13 7.34
CA LEU A 76 10.04 -12.74 5.99
C LEU A 76 10.21 -13.86 4.96
N THR A 77 11.21 -14.73 5.14
CA THR A 77 11.45 -15.90 4.29
C THR A 77 10.82 -17.18 4.81
N GLU A 78 10.04 -17.13 5.89
CA GLU A 78 9.37 -18.31 6.43
C GLU A 78 8.35 -18.84 5.41
N GLU A 79 8.57 -20.05 4.92
CA GLU A 79 7.65 -20.72 4.01
C GLU A 79 6.37 -21.10 4.75
N LYS A 80 5.23 -20.67 4.21
CA LYS A 80 3.90 -21.08 4.68
C LYS A 80 3.28 -22.05 3.67
N PRO A 81 2.31 -22.89 4.10
CA PRO A 81 1.48 -23.66 3.19
C PRO A 81 0.89 -22.78 2.08
N GLU A 82 0.61 -23.37 0.92
CA GLU A 82 0.27 -22.63 -0.31
C GLU A 82 -0.93 -21.67 -0.14
N ASP A 83 -1.88 -22.03 0.71
CA ASP A 83 -3.09 -21.23 0.99
C ASP A 83 -2.90 -20.13 2.04
N LEU A 84 -1.76 -20.11 2.75
CA LEU A 84 -1.49 -19.15 3.82
C LEU A 84 -0.52 -18.06 3.40
N VAL A 85 -0.84 -16.83 3.75
CA VAL A 85 0.01 -15.67 3.51
C VAL A 85 0.93 -15.47 4.71
N ASN A 86 2.25 -15.43 4.47
CA ASN A 86 3.23 -15.04 5.48
C ASN A 86 2.87 -13.65 6.06
N GLU A 87 2.61 -13.61 7.36
CA GLU A 87 2.10 -12.44 8.07
C GLU A 87 3.10 -11.28 8.05
N ALA A 88 4.40 -11.58 8.23
CA ALA A 88 5.46 -10.58 8.18
C ALA A 88 5.56 -9.96 6.78
N SER A 89 5.45 -10.78 5.73
CA SER A 89 5.43 -10.30 4.35
C SER A 89 4.19 -9.43 4.08
N ARG A 90 3.02 -9.81 4.60
CA ARG A 90 1.79 -9.02 4.46
C ARG A 90 1.89 -7.66 5.16
N GLN A 91 2.46 -7.63 6.37
CA GLN A 91 2.70 -6.39 7.11
C GLN A 91 3.68 -5.45 6.38
N VAL A 92 4.72 -6.00 5.74
CA VAL A 92 5.64 -5.23 4.88
C VAL A 92 4.93 -4.72 3.62
N ALA A 93 4.06 -5.53 3.01
CA ALA A 93 3.31 -5.17 1.80
C ALA A 93 2.33 -4.00 2.02
N LEU A 94 1.70 -3.94 3.19
CA LEU A 94 0.74 -2.91 3.54
C LEU A 94 1.37 -1.61 4.06
N ALA A 95 2.60 -1.67 4.55
CA ALA A 95 3.25 -0.53 5.18
C ALA A 95 3.50 0.65 4.23
N ASP A 96 3.28 1.86 4.73
CA ASP A 96 3.70 3.11 4.09
C ASP A 96 5.09 3.55 4.58
N LEU A 97 5.44 3.12 5.80
CA LEU A 97 6.74 3.32 6.43
C LEU A 97 7.22 2.01 7.07
N ILE A 98 8.49 1.66 6.82
CA ILE A 98 9.17 0.56 7.50
C ILE A 98 10.33 1.10 8.32
N ILE A 99 10.37 0.68 9.58
CA ILE A 99 11.49 0.93 10.49
C ILE A 99 12.28 -0.37 10.62
N ILE A 100 13.49 -0.43 10.05
CA ILE A 100 14.43 -1.52 10.30
C ILE A 100 15.18 -1.19 11.60
N ASN A 101 14.88 -1.92 12.66
CA ASN A 101 15.42 -1.70 14.00
C ASN A 101 16.53 -2.70 14.35
N LYS A 102 17.32 -2.41 15.38
CA LYS A 102 18.44 -3.23 15.87
C LYS A 102 19.57 -3.35 14.84
N THR A 103 19.82 -2.29 14.08
CA THR A 103 20.89 -2.27 13.07
C THR A 103 22.29 -2.42 13.69
N ASP A 104 22.43 -2.17 14.99
CA ASP A 104 23.64 -2.42 15.77
C ASP A 104 23.97 -3.90 15.98
N LEU A 105 23.03 -4.81 15.77
CA LEU A 105 23.21 -6.26 15.99
C LEU A 105 23.60 -7.04 14.73
N VAL A 106 23.74 -6.36 13.60
CA VAL A 106 24.02 -6.97 12.29
C VAL A 106 25.13 -6.24 11.56
N SER A 107 25.81 -6.98 10.68
CA SER A 107 26.76 -6.42 9.73
C SER A 107 26.05 -5.57 8.65
N GLY A 108 26.81 -4.69 7.98
CA GLY A 108 26.28 -3.92 6.86
C GLY A 108 25.77 -4.79 5.70
N GLU A 109 26.34 -5.98 5.52
CA GLU A 109 25.89 -6.94 4.51
C GLU A 109 24.53 -7.56 4.88
N GLU A 110 24.38 -8.05 6.12
CA GLU A 110 23.10 -8.56 6.64
C GLU A 110 22.01 -7.49 6.56
N LEU A 111 22.31 -6.25 6.97
CA LEU A 111 21.37 -5.12 6.88
C LEU A 111 20.95 -4.85 5.43
N ASN A 112 21.90 -4.90 4.48
CA ASN A 112 21.58 -4.71 3.08
C ASN A 112 20.71 -5.85 2.51
N ARG A 113 20.88 -7.09 2.98
CA ARG A 113 20.01 -8.22 2.62
C ARG A 113 18.58 -7.98 3.11
N VAL A 114 18.39 -7.57 4.37
CA VAL A 114 17.06 -7.23 4.92
C VAL A 114 16.43 -6.09 4.10
N ARG A 115 17.19 -5.02 3.84
CA ARG A 115 16.71 -3.88 3.04
C ARG A 115 16.25 -4.31 1.65
N THR A 116 17.03 -5.16 1.00
CA THR A 116 16.73 -5.67 -0.35
C THR A 116 15.46 -6.53 -0.34
N PHE A 117 15.30 -7.41 0.66
CA PHE A 117 14.13 -8.26 0.78
C PHE A 117 12.84 -7.47 1.08
N VAL A 118 12.94 -6.49 1.98
CA VAL A 118 11.82 -5.56 2.25
C VAL A 118 11.41 -4.83 0.97
N ARG A 119 12.38 -4.36 0.17
CA ARG A 119 12.13 -3.69 -1.11
C ARG A 119 11.57 -4.61 -2.19
N SER A 120 11.90 -5.90 -2.19
CA SER A 120 11.30 -6.85 -3.15
C SER A 120 9.81 -7.09 -2.86
N ILE A 121 9.40 -7.02 -1.58
CA ILE A 121 7.98 -7.09 -1.20
C ILE A 121 7.29 -5.76 -1.50
N ASN A 122 7.82 -4.65 -0.98
CA ASN A 122 7.23 -3.32 -1.11
C ASN A 122 8.25 -2.31 -1.67
N GLY A 123 8.23 -2.16 -2.99
CA GLY A 123 9.20 -1.33 -3.71
C GLY A 123 9.11 0.17 -3.37
N LEU A 124 7.94 0.65 -2.96
CA LEU A 124 7.62 2.07 -2.75
C LEU A 124 7.85 2.57 -1.32
N VAL A 125 8.07 1.66 -0.37
CA VAL A 125 8.04 1.99 1.06
C VAL A 125 9.14 2.96 1.48
N LYS A 126 8.89 3.85 2.44
CA LYS A 126 9.98 4.60 3.08
C LYS A 126 10.67 3.68 4.08
N ILE A 127 12.00 3.61 4.08
CA ILE A 127 12.76 2.79 5.05
C ILE A 127 13.54 3.72 5.97
N LEU A 128 13.39 3.54 7.27
CA LEU A 128 14.20 4.19 8.30
C LEU A 128 14.98 3.12 9.06
N GLU A 129 16.28 3.36 9.24
CA GLU A 129 17.16 2.47 9.96
C GLU A 129 17.40 3.03 11.36
N THR A 130 17.21 2.20 12.39
CA THR A 130 17.21 2.65 13.77
C THR A 130 17.90 1.67 14.71
N GLN A 131 18.34 2.19 15.85
CA GLN A 131 18.82 1.42 16.99
C GLN A 131 17.89 1.68 18.16
N ARG A 132 17.44 0.62 18.82
CA ARG A 132 16.48 0.70 19.95
C ARG A 132 15.20 1.48 19.63
N SER A 133 14.74 1.41 18.38
CA SER A 133 13.57 2.12 17.84
C SER A 133 13.61 3.64 18.02
N ARG A 134 14.81 4.22 18.17
CA ARG A 134 14.95 5.68 18.25
C ARG A 134 14.76 6.28 16.87
N VAL A 135 13.64 6.96 16.70
CA VAL A 135 13.23 7.64 15.47
C VAL A 135 12.55 8.96 15.85
N ASP A 136 12.72 9.97 15.02
CA ASP A 136 11.96 11.21 15.15
C ASP A 136 10.49 10.93 14.79
N LEU A 137 9.56 11.33 15.67
CA LEU A 137 8.13 11.13 15.45
C LEU A 137 7.62 11.88 14.22
N SER A 138 8.26 12.99 13.83
CA SER A 138 7.95 13.70 12.59
C SER A 138 8.18 12.87 11.32
N HIS A 139 8.91 11.76 11.43
CA HIS A 139 9.09 10.82 10.32
C HIS A 139 8.11 9.65 10.33
N VAL A 140 7.36 9.46 11.44
CA VAL A 140 6.44 8.34 11.69
C VAL A 140 4.98 8.78 11.61
N LEU A 141 4.70 10.01 12.07
CA LEU A 141 3.40 10.67 11.98
C LEU A 141 3.36 11.57 10.73
N ASP A 142 2.17 12.03 10.36
CA ASP A 142 1.91 12.88 9.19
C ASP A 142 2.45 12.28 7.89
N LEU A 143 2.19 10.98 7.71
CA LEU A 143 2.59 10.29 6.50
C LEU A 143 1.74 10.71 5.30
N HIS A 144 0.50 11.17 5.53
CA HIS A 144 -0.48 11.50 4.49
C HIS A 144 -0.54 10.41 3.42
N ALA A 145 -0.46 9.15 3.86
CA ALA A 145 -0.26 8.03 2.96
C ALA A 145 -1.53 7.68 2.18
N PHE A 146 -2.67 8.19 2.61
CA PHE A 146 -3.99 7.96 2.05
C PHE A 146 -4.67 9.25 1.54
N ASP A 147 -3.91 10.36 1.44
CA ASP A 147 -4.38 11.69 1.04
C ASP A 147 -4.11 11.98 -0.46
N SER A 148 -5.00 12.71 -1.14
CA SER A 148 -4.81 13.23 -2.51
C SER A 148 -3.56 14.09 -2.70
N LEU A 149 -3.06 14.74 -1.64
CA LEU A 149 -1.81 15.50 -1.66
C LEU A 149 -0.58 14.62 -1.93
N SER A 150 -0.71 13.30 -1.78
CA SER A 150 0.37 12.35 -2.03
C SER A 150 0.77 12.22 -3.50
N GLY A 151 0.06 12.85 -4.44
CA GLY A 151 0.29 12.69 -5.89
C GLY A 151 1.72 13.03 -6.32
N ILE A 152 2.28 14.13 -5.80
CA ILE A 152 3.67 14.54 -6.07
C ILE A 152 4.67 13.53 -5.47
N SER A 153 4.40 13.07 -4.25
CA SER A 153 5.24 12.09 -3.55
C SER A 153 5.24 10.75 -4.30
N LEU A 154 4.07 10.30 -4.75
CA LEU A 154 3.89 9.08 -5.51
C LEU A 154 4.57 9.20 -6.88
N GLN A 155 4.42 10.31 -7.60
CA GLN A 155 5.09 10.54 -8.89
C GLN A 155 6.61 10.41 -8.76
N LYS A 156 7.21 11.05 -7.75
CA LYS A 156 8.65 10.95 -7.47
C LYS A 156 9.08 9.53 -7.12
N LYS A 157 8.29 8.82 -6.31
CA LYS A 157 8.63 7.43 -5.94
C LYS A 157 8.56 6.51 -7.17
N LEU A 158 7.56 6.67 -8.03
CA LEU A 158 7.38 5.87 -9.26
C LEU A 158 8.55 6.01 -10.23
N GLU A 159 9.13 7.21 -10.36
CA GLU A 159 10.31 7.45 -11.21
C GLU A 159 11.55 6.67 -10.78
N HIS A 160 11.66 6.33 -9.49
CA HIS A 160 12.84 5.69 -8.91
C HIS A 160 12.67 4.19 -8.70
N ILE A 161 11.53 3.59 -9.06
CA ILE A 161 11.35 2.14 -8.94
C ILE A 161 12.15 1.45 -10.04
N LYS A 162 13.37 1.05 -9.69
CA LYS A 162 14.06 0.00 -10.45
C LYS A 162 13.32 -1.29 -10.16
N THR A 163 12.71 -1.90 -11.19
CA THR A 163 12.08 -3.22 -11.08
C THR A 163 13.11 -4.22 -10.57
N THR A 164 13.11 -4.44 -9.26
CA THR A 164 14.00 -5.40 -8.62
C THR A 164 13.47 -6.75 -9.02
N HIS A 165 14.28 -7.53 -9.74
CA HIS A 165 13.87 -8.85 -10.20
C HIS A 165 13.50 -9.67 -8.97
N ALA A 166 12.31 -10.28 -8.99
CA ALA A 166 11.84 -11.13 -7.92
C ALA A 166 12.89 -12.24 -7.70
N HIS A 167 13.44 -12.33 -6.49
CA HIS A 167 14.06 -13.56 -6.07
C HIS A 167 12.97 -14.64 -6.07
N LEU A 168 13.30 -15.79 -6.65
CA LEU A 168 12.39 -16.89 -6.95
C LEU A 168 11.48 -17.28 -5.78
N ASP A 169 10.29 -17.74 -6.20
CA ASP A 169 9.28 -18.53 -5.51
C ASP A 169 8.37 -17.88 -4.45
N LYS A 170 7.07 -17.83 -4.83
CA LYS A 170 5.88 -17.98 -3.97
C LYS A 170 5.58 -16.90 -2.92
N GLY A 171 6.28 -15.77 -2.92
CA GLY A 171 6.06 -14.64 -2.02
C GLY A 171 5.15 -13.52 -2.53
N ILE A 172 4.89 -12.53 -1.66
CA ILE A 172 4.29 -11.24 -2.06
C ILE A 172 5.34 -10.43 -2.82
N ILE A 173 4.97 -9.88 -3.97
CA ILE A 173 5.84 -9.08 -4.83
C ILE A 173 5.22 -7.74 -5.19
N THR A 174 6.06 -6.77 -5.55
CA THR A 174 5.63 -5.52 -6.17
C THR A 174 5.71 -5.61 -7.71
N VAL A 175 4.60 -5.34 -8.38
CA VAL A 175 4.51 -5.17 -9.85
C VAL A 175 4.23 -3.72 -10.17
N THR A 176 4.96 -3.16 -11.12
CA THR A 176 4.77 -1.79 -11.60
C THR A 176 4.72 -1.75 -13.13
N PHE A 177 3.84 -0.91 -13.67
CA PHE A 177 3.75 -0.68 -15.11
C PHE A 177 3.20 0.69 -15.44
N GLU A 178 3.51 1.13 -16.66
CA GLU A 178 3.01 2.37 -17.23
C GLU A 178 2.24 2.09 -18.52
N VAL A 179 1.13 2.80 -18.72
CA VAL A 179 0.29 2.73 -19.91
C VAL A 179 -0.09 4.14 -20.35
N PRO A 180 0.37 4.60 -21.54
CA PRO A 180 -0.03 5.89 -22.09
C PRO A 180 -1.52 5.94 -22.42
N GLY A 181 -2.13 7.12 -22.29
CA GLY A 181 -3.51 7.39 -22.71
C GLY A 181 -4.44 7.79 -21.57
N ASN A 182 -5.69 8.05 -21.92
CA ASN A 182 -6.75 8.37 -20.98
C ASN A 182 -7.66 7.16 -20.79
N ILE A 183 -8.02 6.88 -19.54
CA ILE A 183 -9.00 5.85 -19.19
C ILE A 183 -10.33 6.51 -18.82
N LYS A 184 -11.45 5.86 -19.16
CA LYS A 184 -12.76 6.24 -18.64
C LYS A 184 -12.89 5.76 -17.20
N GLU A 185 -13.53 6.54 -16.35
CA GLU A 185 -13.69 6.18 -14.94
C GLU A 185 -14.45 4.86 -14.78
N GLU A 186 -15.50 4.62 -15.58
CA GLU A 186 -16.27 3.37 -15.51
C GLU A 186 -15.41 2.15 -15.90
N ASN A 187 -14.57 2.30 -16.92
CA ASN A 187 -13.67 1.24 -17.37
C ASN A 187 -12.61 0.93 -16.33
N LEU A 188 -12.06 1.97 -15.66
CA LEU A 188 -11.12 1.78 -14.55
C LEU A 188 -11.78 1.03 -13.40
N ASN A 189 -13.01 1.40 -13.03
CA ASN A 189 -13.75 0.74 -11.95
C ASN A 189 -13.98 -0.74 -12.27
N LEU A 190 -14.37 -1.08 -13.51
CA LEU A 190 -14.51 -2.47 -13.94
C LEU A 190 -13.18 -3.24 -13.90
N PHE A 191 -12.08 -2.62 -14.29
CA PHE A 191 -10.75 -3.23 -14.17
C PHE A 191 -10.41 -3.56 -12.72
N ILE A 192 -10.60 -2.59 -11.81
CA ILE A 192 -10.31 -2.75 -10.39
C ILE A 192 -11.23 -3.82 -9.76
N GLN A 193 -12.53 -3.80 -10.06
CA GLN A 193 -13.48 -4.81 -9.56
C GLN A 193 -13.10 -6.23 -10.01
N ASN A 194 -12.74 -6.41 -11.29
CA ASN A 194 -12.32 -7.71 -11.80
C ASN A 194 -11.03 -8.23 -11.14
N LEU A 195 -10.15 -7.30 -10.76
CA LEU A 195 -8.86 -7.62 -10.16
C LEU A 195 -8.95 -7.86 -8.65
N LEU A 196 -9.69 -7.02 -7.92
CA LEU A 196 -9.76 -7.05 -6.45
C LEU A 196 -10.90 -7.94 -5.93
N TRP A 197 -12.09 -7.90 -6.54
CA TRP A 197 -13.30 -8.56 -6.01
C TRP A 197 -13.57 -9.89 -6.69
N GLU A 198 -13.76 -9.86 -8.00
CA GLU A 198 -14.12 -11.06 -8.76
C GLU A 198 -12.95 -12.05 -8.82
N LYS A 199 -11.72 -11.54 -8.66
CA LYS A 199 -10.48 -12.32 -8.70
C LYS A 199 -10.39 -13.20 -9.96
N ASN A 200 -10.87 -12.65 -11.07
CA ASN A 200 -10.99 -13.32 -12.37
C ASN A 200 -9.67 -13.33 -13.15
N VAL A 201 -8.70 -12.52 -12.73
CA VAL A 201 -7.39 -12.42 -13.39
C VAL A 201 -6.47 -13.52 -12.84
N LYS A 202 -5.99 -14.38 -13.75
CA LYS A 202 -5.13 -15.51 -13.43
C LYS A 202 -3.75 -15.33 -14.03
N ASP A 203 -2.72 -15.83 -13.35
CA ASP A 203 -1.37 -15.90 -13.89
C ASP A 203 -1.27 -16.92 -15.04
N LYS A 204 -0.10 -16.98 -15.69
CA LYS A 204 0.17 -17.95 -16.78
C LYS A 204 0.00 -19.41 -16.37
N SER A 205 0.04 -19.71 -15.07
CA SER A 205 -0.14 -21.04 -14.50
C SER A 205 -1.59 -21.32 -14.08
N GLY A 206 -2.51 -20.38 -14.29
CA GLY A 206 -3.93 -20.51 -13.96
C GLY A 206 -4.28 -20.24 -12.49
N ARG A 207 -3.32 -19.72 -11.69
CA ARG A 207 -3.56 -19.33 -10.30
C ARG A 207 -4.16 -17.94 -10.25
N THR A 208 -5.10 -17.75 -9.34
CA THR A 208 -5.70 -16.44 -9.08
C THR A 208 -4.66 -15.46 -8.54
N MET A 209 -4.64 -14.25 -9.11
CA MET A 209 -3.86 -13.14 -8.60
C MET A 209 -4.54 -12.55 -7.38
N ASP A 210 -3.77 -12.30 -6.32
CA ASP A 210 -4.30 -11.73 -5.08
C ASP A 210 -3.58 -10.41 -4.78
N VAL A 211 -4.30 -9.30 -4.93
CA VAL A 211 -3.77 -7.96 -4.70
C VAL A 211 -4.03 -7.56 -3.25
N ILE A 212 -2.97 -7.19 -2.55
CA ILE A 212 -3.01 -6.75 -1.15
C ILE A 212 -3.07 -5.22 -1.09
N ARG A 213 -2.29 -4.55 -1.96
CA ARG A 213 -2.24 -3.09 -2.06
C ARG A 213 -2.18 -2.64 -3.50
N LEU A 214 -2.98 -1.65 -3.83
CA LEU A 214 -3.00 -0.96 -5.11
C LEU A 214 -2.69 0.52 -4.85
N LYS A 215 -1.75 1.09 -5.59
CA LYS A 215 -1.57 2.54 -5.69
C LYS A 215 -1.26 2.91 -7.12
N GLY A 216 -1.73 4.06 -7.57
CA GLY A 216 -1.44 4.52 -8.91
C GLY A 216 -1.81 5.98 -9.14
N LEU A 217 -1.24 6.54 -10.19
CA LEU A 217 -1.63 7.81 -10.77
C LEU A 217 -2.21 7.51 -12.15
N VAL A 218 -3.47 7.86 -12.35
CA VAL A 218 -4.20 7.57 -13.57
C VAL A 218 -4.68 8.86 -14.23
N SER A 219 -4.81 8.81 -15.54
CA SER A 219 -5.34 9.90 -16.35
C SER A 219 -6.76 9.61 -16.75
N ILE A 220 -7.72 10.24 -16.08
CA ILE A 220 -9.15 10.07 -16.37
C ILE A 220 -9.58 11.00 -17.51
N GLN A 221 -10.35 10.47 -18.46
CA GLN A 221 -10.93 11.24 -19.56
C GLN A 221 -11.82 12.36 -19.02
N GLY A 222 -11.62 13.60 -19.49
CA GLY A 222 -12.39 14.77 -19.06
C GLY A 222 -11.86 15.47 -17.80
N LYS A 223 -10.92 14.87 -17.06
CA LYS A 223 -10.27 15.52 -15.91
C LYS A 223 -8.95 16.19 -16.34
N SER A 224 -8.70 17.40 -15.85
CA SER A 224 -7.45 18.14 -16.07
C SER A 224 -6.37 17.78 -15.06
N HIS A 225 -6.74 17.32 -13.87
CA HIS A 225 -5.79 16.85 -12.87
C HIS A 225 -5.51 15.35 -12.97
N GLN A 226 -4.39 14.95 -12.38
CA GLN A 226 -4.07 13.56 -12.10
C GLN A 226 -5.03 13.03 -11.04
N VAL A 227 -5.42 11.77 -11.17
CA VAL A 227 -6.24 11.08 -10.17
C VAL A 227 -5.39 10.01 -9.51
N ILE A 228 -5.40 9.97 -8.19
CA ILE A 228 -4.84 8.85 -7.43
C ILE A 228 -5.88 7.74 -7.39
N VAL A 229 -5.43 6.52 -7.71
CA VAL A 229 -6.12 5.30 -7.34
C VAL A 229 -5.38 4.66 -6.19
N GLN A 230 -6.08 4.28 -5.15
CA GLN A 230 -5.50 3.57 -4.02
C GLN A 230 -6.46 2.50 -3.52
N GLY A 231 -5.93 1.36 -3.10
CA GLY A 231 -6.73 0.25 -2.59
C GLY A 231 -5.98 -0.62 -1.60
N VAL A 232 -6.74 -1.17 -0.67
CA VAL A 232 -6.31 -2.12 0.37
C VAL A 232 -7.28 -3.28 0.35
N HIS A 233 -6.77 -4.47 0.04
CA HIS A 233 -7.59 -5.64 -0.24
C HIS A 233 -8.66 -5.36 -1.30
N GLU A 234 -9.92 -5.42 -0.90
CA GLU A 234 -11.09 -5.25 -1.75
C GLU A 234 -11.51 -3.77 -1.83
N LEU A 235 -11.18 -2.92 -0.85
CA LEU A 235 -11.57 -1.52 -0.92
C LEU A 235 -10.62 -0.72 -1.80
N TYR A 236 -11.18 0.20 -2.58
CA TYR A 236 -10.42 1.19 -3.33
C TYR A 236 -11.16 2.52 -3.38
N ASP A 237 -10.40 3.57 -3.66
CA ASP A 237 -10.88 4.93 -3.80
C ASP A 237 -10.16 5.63 -4.97
N LEU A 238 -10.81 6.65 -5.51
CA LEU A 238 -10.34 7.52 -6.59
C LEU A 238 -10.44 8.97 -6.18
N GLU A 239 -9.30 9.62 -5.98
CA GLU A 239 -9.26 11.02 -5.53
C GLU A 239 -8.51 11.90 -6.55
N GLU A 240 -9.09 13.05 -6.89
CA GLU A 240 -8.44 14.03 -7.77
C GLU A 240 -7.34 14.77 -7.00
N THR A 241 -6.14 14.84 -7.58
CA THR A 241 -5.00 15.50 -6.93
C THR A 241 -4.93 16.98 -7.27
N ALA A 242 -4.15 17.75 -6.51
CA ALA A 242 -3.83 19.13 -6.86
C ALA A 242 -2.91 19.28 -8.10
N VAL A 243 -2.44 18.17 -8.69
CA VAL A 243 -1.48 18.18 -9.81
C VAL A 243 -2.23 18.16 -11.15
N THR A 244 -2.13 19.23 -11.92
CA THR A 244 -2.66 19.30 -13.29
C THR A 244 -1.73 18.60 -14.28
N TRP A 245 -2.29 17.89 -15.26
CA TRP A 245 -1.56 17.50 -16.46
C TRP A 245 -1.15 18.77 -17.23
N LYS A 246 0.11 18.89 -17.62
CA LYS A 246 0.55 20.00 -18.48
C LYS A 246 -0.01 19.79 -19.90
N GLU A 247 -0.29 20.88 -20.62
CA GLU A 247 -0.89 20.81 -21.97
C GLU A 247 -0.06 19.97 -22.96
N ASP A 248 1.27 20.03 -22.87
CA ASP A 248 2.19 19.28 -23.74
C ASP A 248 2.63 17.92 -23.16
N GLU A 249 2.16 17.55 -21.96
CA GLU A 249 2.59 16.33 -21.30
C GLU A 249 1.81 15.11 -21.80
N LYS A 250 2.55 14.05 -22.13
CA LYS A 250 1.94 12.76 -22.46
C LYS A 250 1.30 12.17 -21.22
N ARG A 251 -0.04 12.25 -21.17
CA ARG A 251 -0.87 11.60 -20.16
C ARG A 251 -0.57 10.11 -20.08
N THR A 252 -0.13 9.68 -18.92
CA THR A 252 0.37 8.32 -18.68
C THR A 252 -0.18 7.79 -17.36
N ASN A 253 -0.73 6.58 -17.39
CA ASN A 253 -1.20 5.87 -16.22
C ASN A 253 -0.03 5.08 -15.63
N ARG A 254 0.17 5.18 -14.32
CA ARG A 254 1.22 4.48 -13.58
C ARG A 254 0.58 3.72 -12.44
N LEU A 255 0.69 2.39 -12.43
CA LEU A 255 0.13 1.56 -11.37
C LEU A 255 1.22 0.75 -10.68
N VAL A 256 1.02 0.56 -9.38
CA VAL A 256 1.82 -0.27 -8.49
C VAL A 256 0.89 -1.18 -7.72
N LEU A 257 1.12 -2.47 -7.89
CA LEU A 257 0.36 -3.52 -7.22
C LEU A 257 1.31 -4.33 -6.37
N ILE A 258 0.89 -4.63 -5.15
CA ILE A 258 1.62 -5.49 -4.24
C ILE A 258 0.70 -6.67 -3.91
N GLY A 259 1.17 -7.88 -4.13
CA GLY A 259 0.32 -9.06 -4.04
C GLY A 259 1.00 -10.37 -4.37
N ARG A 260 0.22 -11.46 -4.37
CA ARG A 260 0.68 -12.82 -4.68
C ARG A 260 0.29 -13.22 -6.09
N ASN A 261 1.13 -14.05 -6.71
CA ASN A 261 0.92 -14.59 -8.06
C ASN A 261 0.73 -13.51 -9.14
N LEU A 262 1.18 -12.26 -8.90
CA LEU A 262 0.98 -11.17 -9.84
C LEU A 262 1.79 -11.42 -11.11
N ASP A 263 1.12 -11.46 -12.27
CA ASP A 263 1.79 -11.48 -13.57
C ASP A 263 1.67 -10.09 -14.21
N LYS A 264 2.82 -9.40 -14.27
CA LYS A 264 2.91 -8.04 -14.80
C LYS A 264 2.38 -7.93 -16.23
N GLU A 265 2.72 -8.87 -17.10
CA GLU A 265 2.38 -8.74 -18.51
C GLU A 265 0.88 -8.92 -18.71
N ILE A 266 0.27 -9.91 -18.03
CA ILE A 266 -1.18 -10.12 -18.07
C ILE A 266 -1.93 -8.91 -17.51
N ILE A 267 -1.57 -8.43 -16.31
CA ILE A 267 -2.27 -7.26 -15.70
C ILE A 267 -2.14 -6.04 -16.61
N LYS A 268 -0.95 -5.81 -17.17
CA LYS A 268 -0.69 -4.69 -18.08
C LYS A 268 -1.50 -4.82 -19.37
N GLU A 269 -1.59 -6.01 -19.96
CA GLU A 269 -2.39 -6.25 -21.17
C GLU A 269 -3.88 -6.00 -20.93
N VAL A 270 -4.43 -6.50 -19.81
CA VAL A 270 -5.81 -6.23 -19.41
C VAL A 270 -6.03 -4.73 -19.25
N PHE A 271 -5.12 -4.02 -18.55
CA PHE A 271 -5.23 -2.56 -18.38
C PHE A 271 -5.12 -1.80 -19.71
N ILE A 272 -4.24 -2.22 -20.62
CA ILE A 272 -4.14 -1.63 -21.97
C ILE A 272 -5.46 -1.78 -22.72
N ALA A 273 -6.11 -2.95 -22.64
CA ALA A 273 -7.41 -3.15 -23.26
C ALA A 273 -8.45 -2.17 -22.70
N THR A 274 -8.48 -2.00 -21.38
CA THR A 274 -9.36 -1.05 -20.67
C THR A 274 -9.16 0.41 -21.12
N VAL A 275 -7.90 0.83 -21.34
CA VAL A 275 -7.57 2.17 -21.87
C VAL A 275 -7.99 2.33 -23.34
N ARG A 276 -7.90 1.26 -24.14
CA ARG A 276 -8.21 1.29 -25.58
C ARG A 276 -9.70 1.15 -25.90
N GLU A 277 -10.50 0.64 -24.97
CA GLU A 277 -11.88 0.20 -25.20
C GLU A 277 -12.89 1.30 -25.62
N LYS A 278 -12.45 2.53 -25.91
CA LYS A 278 -13.15 3.46 -26.84
C LYS A 278 -12.35 4.73 -27.17
N GLN A 279 -11.30 4.62 -28.01
CA GLN A 279 -11.01 5.68 -29.00
C GLN A 279 -11.90 5.55 -30.25
N GLY A 280 -12.68 4.48 -30.37
CA GLY A 280 -13.63 4.28 -31.46
C GLY A 280 -15.06 4.67 -31.06
N ASN A 281 -15.44 5.90 -31.39
CA ASN A 281 -16.80 6.28 -31.75
C ASN A 281 -16.69 7.34 -32.84
#